data_AF-A0A3D3AM50-F1
#
_entry.id   AF-A0A3D3AM50-F1
#
_cell.length_a   1.000
_cell.length_b   1.000
_cell.length_c   1.000
_cell.angle_alpha   90.00
_cell.angle_beta   90.00
_cell.angle_gamma   90.00
#
_symmetry.space_group_name_H-M   'P 1'
#
loop_
_entity.id
_entity.type
_entity.pdbx_description
1 polymer ?
#
loop_
_entity_poly.entity_id
_entity_poly.type
_entity_poly.pdbx_seq_one_letter_code
_entity_poly.pdbx_strand_id
1 'polypeptide(L)'
;MSKGNWSFIHEWTIYEYMIHRSEENNLRLKCILSDSKIIRKDLWKKVEILNPIYSTDFPDIKGLKFEKEKDFRPAEIKFTTSLFSYHIDSKYKDKFQDFKKQNGIILVLSHDQLPKNYDEIKDLDIYEIDRSDFTAFCRENFDRLLNRQIKQHAETKVWVMYEGPNFNDSTENIKSARKSNIWCPTENLTSFDLAIGDRILFLKTKGSSSQDVQNNFEKVKDKWILTELVITEVRSKIRSRLEYLQLNNLNPDAQLWVTDPFENGMWRWDRVFEFKIIKTYQSDIIISNFINKSKGFFEAIREVYCFRKSRELKLNEYRDFLENLL
;
A
#
# COMPACT_ATOMS: atom_id res chain seq x y z
N MET A 1 9.21 -14.04 -35.58
CA MET A 1 9.57 -14.04 -34.14
C MET A 1 10.15 -12.67 -33.80
N SER A 2 9.36 -11.83 -33.15
CA SER A 2 9.80 -10.49 -32.73
C SER A 2 10.88 -10.59 -31.66
N LYS A 3 12.13 -10.27 -32.02
CA LYS A 3 13.23 -10.01 -31.09
C LYS A 3 12.99 -8.64 -30.45
N GLY A 4 12.24 -8.60 -29.37
CA GLY A 4 12.14 -7.42 -28.52
C GLY A 4 12.90 -7.67 -27.22
N ASN A 5 13.96 -6.91 -26.96
CA ASN A 5 14.49 -6.74 -25.61
C ASN A 5 13.49 -5.90 -24.81
N TRP A 6 12.38 -6.52 -24.40
CA TRP A 6 11.48 -5.93 -23.42
C TRP A 6 11.95 -6.35 -22.03
N SER A 7 13.12 -5.88 -21.59
CA SER A 7 13.42 -5.94 -20.15
C SER A 7 12.63 -4.81 -19.48
N PHE A 8 11.37 -5.10 -19.13
CA PHE A 8 10.51 -4.20 -18.35
C PHE A 8 11.09 -3.88 -16.96
N ILE A 9 12.10 -4.64 -16.52
CA ILE A 9 12.70 -4.56 -15.20
C ILE A 9 14.10 -3.96 -15.34
N HIS A 10 14.29 -2.78 -14.74
CA HIS A 10 15.58 -2.12 -14.62
C HIS A 10 16.35 -2.70 -13.43
N GLU A 11 17.68 -2.63 -13.42
CA GLU A 11 18.52 -3.05 -12.26
C GLU A 11 18.07 -2.35 -10.97
N TRP A 12 17.49 -1.16 -11.14
CA TRP A 12 16.91 -0.38 -10.06
C TRP A 12 15.84 -1.11 -9.23
N THR A 13 15.07 -1.99 -9.86
CA THR A 13 14.05 -2.80 -9.17
C THR A 13 14.68 -3.74 -8.13
N ILE A 14 15.94 -4.14 -8.31
CA ILE A 14 16.67 -4.94 -7.31
C ILE A 14 16.95 -4.09 -6.05
N TYR A 15 17.38 -2.84 -6.22
CA TYR A 15 17.63 -1.95 -5.08
C TYR A 15 16.33 -1.67 -4.31
N GLU A 16 15.23 -1.38 -5.00
CA GLU A 16 13.92 -1.15 -4.37
C GLU A 16 13.44 -2.36 -3.58
N TYR A 17 13.59 -3.56 -4.15
CA TYR A 17 13.28 -4.80 -3.45
C TYR A 17 14.10 -4.95 -2.17
N MET A 18 15.41 -4.71 -2.23
CA MET A 18 16.29 -4.86 -1.08
C MET A 18 15.96 -3.86 0.03
N ILE A 19 15.72 -2.59 -0.32
CA ILE A 19 15.31 -1.56 0.63
C ILE A 19 14.01 -1.99 1.32
N HIS A 20 12.98 -2.33 0.54
CA HIS A 20 11.67 -2.72 1.07
C HIS A 20 11.76 -3.92 2.01
N ARG A 21 12.47 -4.99 1.61
CA ARG A 21 12.62 -6.19 2.47
C ARG A 21 13.50 -5.93 3.69
N SER A 22 14.45 -5.00 3.62
CA SER A 22 15.24 -4.60 4.77
C SER A 22 14.40 -3.83 5.79
N GLU A 23 13.54 -2.92 5.33
CA GLU A 23 12.60 -2.16 6.19
C GLU A 23 11.61 -3.10 6.90
N GLU A 24 11.18 -4.17 6.23
CA GLU A 24 10.35 -5.23 6.81
C GLU A 24 11.13 -6.24 7.68
N ASN A 25 12.46 -6.05 7.84
CA ASN A 25 13.35 -6.96 8.57
C ASN A 25 13.26 -8.42 8.08
N ASN A 26 13.07 -8.60 6.77
CA ASN A 26 12.88 -9.89 6.11
C ASN A 26 13.86 -10.14 4.94
N LEU A 27 14.78 -9.19 4.68
CA LEU A 27 15.79 -9.37 3.65
C LEU A 27 16.74 -10.52 4.02
N ARG A 28 16.81 -11.52 3.14
CA ARG A 28 17.73 -12.65 3.25
C ARG A 28 18.39 -12.91 1.90
N LEU A 29 19.64 -13.36 1.96
CA LEU A 29 20.45 -13.64 0.78
C LEU A 29 20.99 -15.06 0.85
N LYS A 30 20.95 -15.78 -0.26
CA LYS A 30 21.50 -17.12 -0.39
C LYS A 30 22.99 -17.03 -0.67
N CYS A 31 23.81 -17.65 0.17
CA CYS A 31 25.24 -17.73 -0.04
C CYS A 31 25.56 -18.73 -1.16
N ILE A 32 26.22 -18.25 -2.22
CA ILE A 32 26.65 -19.06 -3.36
C ILE A 32 28.13 -19.38 -3.27
N LEU A 33 28.94 -18.37 -2.93
CA LEU A 33 30.37 -18.49 -2.78
C LEU A 33 30.81 -17.74 -1.53
N SER A 34 31.58 -18.41 -0.69
CA SER A 34 32.16 -17.83 0.52
C SER A 34 33.60 -18.29 0.66
N ASP A 35 34.53 -17.38 0.95
CA ASP A 35 35.96 -17.70 1.12
C ASP A 35 36.51 -18.52 -0.07
N SER A 36 36.20 -18.07 -1.29
CA SER A 36 36.59 -18.74 -2.56
C SER A 36 36.00 -20.15 -2.76
N LYS A 37 35.06 -20.60 -1.92
CA LYS A 37 34.46 -21.94 -1.99
C LYS A 37 32.98 -21.86 -2.37
N ILE A 38 32.58 -22.71 -3.31
CA ILE A 38 31.17 -22.88 -3.69
C ILE A 38 30.41 -23.56 -2.56
N ILE A 39 29.33 -22.92 -2.12
CA ILE A 39 28.43 -23.44 -1.10
C ILE A 39 27.35 -24.28 -1.79
N ARG A 40 27.42 -25.61 -1.63
CA ARG A 40 26.51 -26.55 -2.31
C ARG A 40 25.14 -26.69 -1.66
N LYS A 41 25.04 -26.45 -0.36
CA LYS A 41 23.78 -26.52 0.39
C LYS A 41 23.16 -25.14 0.44
N ASP A 42 21.84 -25.07 0.44
CA ASP A 42 21.14 -23.80 0.61
C ASP A 42 21.47 -23.20 1.99
N LEU A 43 22.28 -22.13 1.97
CA LEU A 43 22.66 -21.37 3.15
C LEU A 43 22.12 -19.95 3.00
N TRP A 44 21.10 -19.63 3.78
CA TRP A 44 20.49 -18.30 3.79
C TRP A 44 21.07 -17.46 4.94
N LYS A 45 21.41 -16.21 4.64
CA LYS A 45 21.90 -15.21 5.59
C LYS A 45 20.90 -14.07 5.66
N LYS A 46 20.42 -13.76 6.87
CA LYS A 46 19.57 -12.60 7.10
C LYS A 46 20.41 -11.33 7.12
N VAL A 47 19.96 -10.30 6.42
CA VAL A 47 20.54 -8.96 6.47
C VAL A 47 19.93 -8.25 7.67
N GLU A 48 20.77 -7.83 8.61
CA GLU A 48 20.35 -7.10 9.81
C GLU A 48 20.23 -5.60 9.52
N ILE A 49 21.17 -5.05 8.76
CA ILE A 49 21.22 -3.63 8.40
C ILE A 49 21.63 -3.47 6.94
N LEU A 50 20.88 -2.67 6.20
CA LEU A 50 21.22 -2.19 4.86
C LEU A 50 21.34 -0.66 4.92
N ASN A 51 22.51 -0.12 4.59
CA ASN A 51 22.64 1.33 4.47
C ASN A 51 21.80 1.84 3.29
N PRO A 52 21.20 3.04 3.40
CA PRO A 52 20.40 3.60 2.33
C PRO A 52 21.16 3.68 1.00
N ILE A 53 20.49 3.30 -0.09
CA ILE A 53 21.02 3.30 -1.44
C ILE A 53 20.52 4.57 -2.14
N TYR A 54 21.41 5.55 -2.32
CA TYR A 54 21.07 6.84 -2.93
C TYR A 54 21.67 7.04 -4.33
N SER A 55 22.69 6.26 -4.70
CA SER A 55 23.30 6.26 -6.04
C SER A 55 23.73 4.84 -6.42
N THR A 56 23.88 4.58 -7.72
CA THR A 56 24.44 3.34 -8.29
C THR A 56 25.91 3.50 -8.64
N ASP A 57 26.63 4.34 -7.87
CA ASP A 57 28.07 4.48 -8.04
C ASP A 57 28.76 3.30 -7.39
N PHE A 58 29.76 2.72 -8.04
CA PHE A 58 30.52 1.62 -7.45
C PHE A 58 31.21 2.01 -6.12
N PRO A 59 31.04 1.24 -5.04
CA PRO A 59 30.11 0.10 -4.90
C PRO A 59 28.67 0.56 -4.68
N ASP A 60 27.71 -0.12 -5.34
CA ASP A 60 26.28 0.24 -5.29
C ASP A 60 25.75 0.42 -3.85
N ILE A 61 26.19 -0.44 -2.93
CA ILE A 61 25.86 -0.36 -1.51
C ILE A 61 27.12 -0.08 -0.72
N LYS A 62 27.11 1.02 0.03
CA LYS A 62 28.24 1.42 0.89
C LYS A 62 28.42 0.52 2.12
N GLY A 63 27.35 -0.11 2.59
CA GLY A 63 27.42 -1.00 3.76
C GLY A 63 26.18 -1.87 3.93
N LEU A 64 26.42 -3.16 4.07
CA LEU A 64 25.44 -4.19 4.42
C LEU A 64 26.03 -4.99 5.58
N LYS A 65 25.19 -5.36 6.56
CA LYS A 65 25.60 -6.18 7.71
C LYS A 65 24.67 -7.39 7.84
N PHE A 66 25.24 -8.59 7.84
CA PHE A 66 24.49 -9.81 8.13
C PHE A 66 24.31 -10.00 9.64
N GLU A 67 23.30 -10.77 10.03
CA GLU A 67 23.08 -11.13 11.42
C GLU A 67 24.33 -11.81 12.01
N LYS A 68 24.75 -11.36 13.19
CA LYS A 68 25.93 -11.85 13.94
C LYS A 68 27.28 -11.48 13.34
N GLU A 69 27.32 -10.70 12.25
CA GLU A 69 28.55 -10.07 11.78
C GLU A 69 28.77 -8.73 12.49
N LYS A 70 30.04 -8.40 12.72
CA LYS A 70 30.44 -7.15 13.39
C LYS A 70 30.59 -6.00 12.40
N ASP A 71 31.13 -6.30 11.23
CA ASP A 71 31.58 -5.29 10.27
C ASP A 71 30.58 -5.13 9.13
N PHE A 72 30.50 -3.90 8.60
CA PHE A 72 29.77 -3.62 7.39
C PHE A 72 30.60 -3.99 6.17
N ARG A 73 29.92 -4.53 5.15
CA ARG A 73 30.54 -4.93 3.88
C ARG A 73 29.95 -4.09 2.75
N PRO A 74 30.75 -3.46 1.89
CA PRO A 74 30.23 -2.84 0.68
C PRO A 74 29.74 -3.93 -0.27
N ALA A 75 28.75 -3.62 -1.10
CA ALA A 75 28.22 -4.58 -2.05
C ALA A 75 28.03 -3.97 -3.43
N GLU A 76 28.23 -4.79 -4.45
CA GLU A 76 27.86 -4.48 -5.84
C GLU A 76 26.71 -5.37 -6.24
N ILE A 77 25.69 -4.81 -6.86
CA ILE A 77 24.53 -5.56 -7.36
C ILE A 77 24.69 -5.80 -8.84
N LYS A 78 24.29 -6.99 -9.31
CA LYS A 78 24.16 -7.31 -10.73
C LYS A 78 22.96 -8.21 -10.96
N PHE A 79 22.45 -8.26 -12.19
CA PHE A 79 21.44 -9.26 -12.54
C PHE A 79 22.01 -10.67 -12.49
N THR A 80 23.19 -10.87 -13.07
CA THR A 80 23.87 -12.17 -13.09
C THR A 80 25.35 -12.00 -12.77
N THR A 81 25.97 -13.09 -12.29
CA THR A 81 27.37 -13.08 -11.84
C THR A 81 28.33 -12.80 -13.00
N SER A 82 28.03 -13.30 -14.21
CA SER A 82 28.87 -13.09 -15.39
C SER A 82 28.99 -11.62 -15.85
N LEU A 83 28.11 -10.72 -15.39
CA LEU A 83 28.15 -9.29 -15.73
C LEU A 83 29.19 -8.50 -14.92
N PHE A 84 29.81 -9.12 -13.92
CA PHE A 84 30.84 -8.49 -13.09
C PHE A 84 32.21 -8.45 -13.79
N SER A 85 32.37 -7.64 -14.84
CA SER A 85 33.60 -7.62 -15.65
C SER A 85 34.24 -6.25 -15.85
N TYR A 86 33.50 -5.15 -15.74
CA TYR A 86 34.02 -3.80 -16.06
C TYR A 86 34.84 -3.15 -14.94
N HIS A 87 34.76 -3.65 -13.70
CA HIS A 87 35.54 -3.16 -12.55
C HIS A 87 37.05 -3.43 -12.68
N ILE A 88 37.42 -4.21 -13.69
CA ILE A 88 38.79 -4.64 -14.02
C ILE A 88 39.48 -3.63 -14.94
N ASP A 89 38.74 -2.68 -15.52
CA ASP A 89 39.34 -1.59 -16.27
C ASP A 89 40.28 -0.78 -15.36
N SER A 90 41.47 -0.48 -15.88
CA SER A 90 42.47 0.43 -15.30
C SER A 90 41.89 1.64 -14.57
N LYS A 91 40.79 2.22 -15.09
CA LYS A 91 40.10 3.38 -14.52
C LYS A 91 39.48 3.13 -13.14
N TYR A 92 39.08 1.89 -12.83
CA TYR A 92 38.36 1.54 -11.60
C TYR A 92 39.20 0.70 -10.63
N LYS A 93 40.46 0.41 -10.98
CA LYS A 93 41.34 -0.51 -10.26
C LYS A 93 41.52 -0.14 -8.79
N ASP A 94 41.77 1.13 -8.47
CA ASP A 94 42.00 1.56 -7.08
C ASP A 94 40.72 1.39 -6.23
N LYS A 95 39.57 1.84 -6.76
CA LYS A 95 38.27 1.66 -6.11
C LYS A 95 37.95 0.17 -5.88
N PHE A 96 38.27 -0.67 -6.87
CA PHE A 96 38.07 -2.10 -6.77
C PHE A 96 39.00 -2.75 -5.73
N GLN A 97 40.26 -2.33 -5.63
CA GLN A 97 41.16 -2.81 -4.57
C GLN A 97 40.67 -2.41 -3.18
N ASP A 98 40.16 -1.19 -3.02
CA ASP A 98 39.59 -0.75 -1.74
C ASP A 98 38.32 -1.53 -1.40
N PHE A 99 37.47 -1.82 -2.39
CA PHE A 99 36.33 -2.71 -2.24
C PHE A 99 36.74 -4.11 -1.75
N LYS A 100 37.81 -4.71 -2.31
CA LYS A 100 38.34 -6.00 -1.84
C LYS A 100 38.87 -5.92 -0.40
N LYS A 101 39.62 -4.87 -0.04
CA LYS A 101 40.15 -4.68 1.32
C LYS A 101 39.04 -4.55 2.37
N GLN A 102 37.88 -4.04 1.98
CA GLN A 102 36.70 -3.92 2.84
C GLN A 102 35.83 -5.18 2.86
N ASN A 103 36.33 -6.32 2.35
CA ASN A 103 35.61 -7.58 2.24
C ASN A 103 34.29 -7.41 1.45
N GLY A 104 34.33 -6.66 0.35
CA GLY A 104 33.15 -6.43 -0.48
C GLY A 104 32.47 -7.72 -0.96
N ILE A 105 31.19 -7.61 -1.30
CA ILE A 105 30.39 -8.76 -1.77
C ILE A 105 29.71 -8.47 -3.10
N ILE A 106 29.53 -9.52 -3.89
CA ILE A 106 28.75 -9.47 -5.13
C ILE A 106 27.35 -10.01 -4.83
N LEU A 107 26.34 -9.18 -5.05
CA LEU A 107 24.94 -9.55 -4.93
C LEU A 107 24.36 -9.75 -6.32
N VAL A 108 23.71 -10.88 -6.55
CA VAL A 108 23.09 -11.18 -7.84
C VAL A 108 21.62 -11.52 -7.72
N LEU A 109 20.83 -11.18 -8.74
CA LEU A 109 19.47 -11.70 -8.84
C LEU A 109 19.48 -13.22 -9.11
N SER A 110 20.39 -13.68 -9.96
CA SER A 110 20.57 -15.10 -10.26
C SER A 110 22.02 -15.40 -10.57
N HIS A 111 22.60 -16.36 -9.88
CA HIS A 111 23.88 -16.92 -10.25
C HIS A 111 23.75 -17.71 -11.57
N ASP A 112 24.66 -17.46 -12.50
CA ASP A 112 24.73 -18.14 -13.79
C ASP A 112 26.05 -18.91 -13.92
N GLN A 113 27.16 -18.20 -14.09
CA GLN A 113 28.51 -18.72 -14.17
C GLN A 113 29.48 -17.71 -13.56
N LEU A 114 30.63 -18.17 -13.10
CA LEU A 114 31.69 -17.28 -12.66
C LEU A 114 32.14 -16.37 -13.82
N PRO A 115 32.49 -15.10 -13.55
CA PRO A 115 32.93 -14.19 -14.60
C PRO A 115 34.25 -14.69 -15.18
N LYS A 116 34.51 -14.34 -16.46
CA LYS A 116 35.69 -14.82 -17.19
C LYS A 116 37.01 -14.53 -16.49
N ASN A 117 37.07 -13.45 -15.70
CA ASN A 117 38.25 -13.02 -14.95
C ASN A 117 38.11 -13.37 -13.46
N TYR A 118 37.60 -14.57 -13.15
CA TYR A 118 37.35 -15.01 -11.78
C TYR A 118 38.57 -14.87 -10.87
N ASP A 119 39.78 -15.10 -11.37
CA ASP A 119 41.01 -14.98 -10.59
C ASP A 119 41.18 -13.61 -9.91
N GLU A 120 40.65 -12.55 -10.52
CA GLU A 120 40.72 -11.19 -9.98
C GLU A 120 39.70 -10.97 -8.85
N ILE A 121 38.61 -11.73 -8.84
CA ILE A 121 37.49 -11.61 -7.90
C ILE A 121 37.39 -12.78 -6.93
N LYS A 122 38.32 -13.74 -6.99
CA LYS A 122 38.26 -15.03 -6.27
C LYS A 122 38.07 -14.91 -4.76
N ASP A 123 38.47 -13.79 -4.17
CA ASP A 123 38.42 -13.52 -2.73
C ASP A 123 37.11 -12.80 -2.31
N LEU A 124 36.20 -12.54 -3.24
CA LEU A 124 34.91 -11.91 -2.97
C LEU A 124 33.83 -12.97 -2.75
N ASP A 125 32.99 -12.76 -1.75
CA ASP A 125 31.81 -13.59 -1.55
C ASP A 125 30.71 -13.23 -2.57
N ILE A 126 29.93 -14.23 -2.95
CA ILE A 126 28.80 -14.09 -3.88
C ILE A 126 27.53 -14.54 -3.18
N TYR A 127 26.53 -13.66 -3.18
CA TYR A 127 25.21 -13.95 -2.67
C TYR A 127 24.14 -13.74 -3.74
N GLU A 128 23.10 -14.55 -3.68
CA GLU A 128 21.94 -14.51 -4.56
C GLU A 128 20.70 -14.05 -3.79
N ILE A 129 19.88 -13.22 -4.43
CA ILE A 129 18.59 -12.78 -3.88
C ILE A 129 17.59 -13.94 -3.90
N ASP A 130 16.65 -13.95 -2.95
CA ASP A 130 15.50 -14.87 -3.01
C ASP A 130 14.64 -14.56 -4.24
N ARG A 131 14.90 -15.28 -5.33
CA ARG A 131 14.24 -15.05 -6.63
C ARG A 131 12.73 -15.23 -6.56
N SER A 132 12.25 -16.15 -5.72
CA SER A 132 10.80 -16.37 -5.55
C SER A 132 10.16 -15.14 -4.89
N ASP A 133 10.76 -14.65 -3.81
CA ASP A 133 10.30 -13.47 -3.11
C ASP A 133 10.44 -12.19 -3.96
N PHE A 134 11.55 -12.02 -4.67
CA PHE A 134 11.73 -10.92 -5.64
C PHE A 134 10.67 -10.94 -6.74
N THR A 135 10.34 -12.12 -7.27
CA THR A 135 9.29 -12.26 -8.29
C THR A 135 7.92 -11.89 -7.73
N ALA A 136 7.61 -12.29 -6.49
CA ALA A 136 6.38 -11.91 -5.82
C ALA A 136 6.30 -10.39 -5.61
N PHE A 137 7.39 -9.76 -5.15
CA PHE A 137 7.50 -8.30 -5.03
C PHE A 137 7.27 -7.58 -6.37
N CYS A 138 7.89 -8.05 -7.45
CA CYS A 138 7.72 -7.45 -8.78
C CYS A 138 6.28 -7.60 -9.27
N ARG A 139 5.66 -8.77 -9.10
CA ARG A 139 4.27 -9.02 -9.48
C ARG A 139 3.31 -8.11 -8.72
N GLU A 140 3.47 -8.00 -7.40
CA GLU A 140 2.62 -7.16 -6.57
C GLU A 140 2.72 -5.68 -7.00
N ASN A 141 3.93 -5.18 -7.26
CA ASN A 141 4.11 -3.79 -7.72
C ASN A 141 3.59 -3.57 -9.14
N PHE A 142 3.76 -4.55 -10.03
CA PHE A 142 3.18 -4.50 -11.37
C PHE A 142 1.65 -4.52 -11.31
N ASP A 143 1.05 -5.39 -10.49
CA ASP A 143 -0.39 -5.45 -10.30
C ASP A 143 -0.90 -4.15 -9.68
N ARG A 144 -0.19 -3.56 -8.73
CA ARG A 144 -0.51 -2.22 -8.19
C ARG A 144 -0.46 -1.16 -9.29
N LEU A 145 0.56 -1.15 -10.15
CA LEU A 145 0.70 -0.20 -11.26
C LEU A 145 -0.37 -0.41 -12.34
N LEU A 146 -0.61 -1.65 -12.75
CA LEU A 146 -1.63 -2.02 -13.72
C LEU A 146 -3.01 -1.67 -13.18
N ASN A 147 -3.28 -1.98 -11.92
CA ASN A 147 -4.50 -1.53 -11.25
C ASN A 147 -4.58 -0.01 -11.20
N ARG A 148 -3.48 0.74 -11.01
CA ARG A 148 -3.50 2.21 -11.12
C ARG A 148 -3.86 2.68 -12.52
N GLN A 149 -3.28 2.08 -13.56
CA GLN A 149 -3.54 2.44 -14.95
C GLN A 149 -4.97 2.08 -15.38
N ILE A 150 -5.44 0.88 -15.03
CA ILE A 150 -6.80 0.44 -15.30
C ILE A 150 -7.81 1.26 -14.48
N LYS A 151 -7.56 1.50 -13.19
CA LYS A 151 -8.44 2.31 -12.32
C LYS A 151 -8.49 3.79 -12.73
N GLN A 152 -7.43 4.33 -13.34
CA GLN A 152 -7.44 5.68 -13.91
C GLN A 152 -8.39 5.80 -15.14
N HIS A 153 -8.82 4.67 -15.70
CA HIS A 153 -9.74 4.56 -16.84
C HIS A 153 -11.02 3.75 -16.53
N ALA A 154 -11.26 3.35 -15.28
CA ALA A 154 -12.40 2.49 -14.92
C ALA A 154 -13.68 3.29 -14.69
N GLU A 155 -14.81 2.64 -14.95
CA GLU A 155 -16.16 3.13 -14.66
C GLU A 155 -16.28 3.72 -13.26
N THR A 156 -17.09 4.77 -13.11
CA THR A 156 -17.40 5.40 -11.82
C THR A 156 -17.79 4.35 -10.78
N LYS A 157 -17.01 4.27 -9.70
CA LYS A 157 -17.24 3.30 -8.63
C LYS A 157 -18.34 3.78 -7.69
N VAL A 158 -18.94 2.83 -6.98
CA VAL A 158 -19.90 3.12 -5.92
C VAL A 158 -19.38 2.53 -4.63
N TRP A 159 -19.25 3.38 -3.61
CA TRP A 159 -18.77 3.02 -2.29
C TRP A 159 -19.90 3.13 -1.28
N VAL A 160 -19.85 2.31 -0.24
CA VAL A 160 -20.75 2.38 0.91
C VAL A 160 -19.92 2.73 2.14
N MET A 161 -20.42 3.69 2.91
CA MET A 161 -19.83 4.13 4.17
C MET A 161 -20.93 4.37 5.19
N TYR A 162 -20.62 4.20 6.47
CA TYR A 162 -21.58 4.51 7.53
C TYR A 162 -21.43 5.95 8.02
N GLU A 163 -22.54 6.63 8.29
CA GLU A 163 -22.54 7.95 8.91
C GLU A 163 -21.97 7.86 10.33
N GLY A 164 -20.72 8.29 10.51
CA GLY A 164 -20.14 8.51 11.83
C GLY A 164 -20.74 9.75 12.51
N PRO A 165 -20.45 9.98 13.81
CA PRO A 165 -20.91 11.18 14.53
C PRO A 165 -20.61 12.50 13.80
N ASN A 166 -19.42 12.61 13.20
CA ASN A 166 -18.99 13.80 12.43
C ASN A 166 -19.84 14.10 11.20
N PHE A 167 -20.64 13.15 10.73
CA PHE A 167 -21.40 13.36 9.50
C PHE A 167 -22.46 14.44 9.69
N ASN A 168 -23.12 14.45 10.85
CA ASN A 168 -24.24 15.34 11.14
C ASN A 168 -23.94 16.37 12.26
N ASP A 169 -23.02 16.08 13.19
CA ASP A 169 -22.76 16.94 14.34
C ASP A 169 -21.99 18.22 13.96
N SER A 170 -22.52 19.39 14.35
CA SER A 170 -21.92 20.70 14.09
C SER A 170 -22.01 21.62 15.31
N THR A 171 -21.02 22.49 15.49
CA THR A 171 -21.08 23.65 16.40
C THR A 171 -21.18 24.95 15.57
N GLU A 172 -21.21 26.10 16.24
CA GLU A 172 -21.18 27.41 15.59
C GLU A 172 -19.91 27.60 14.73
N ASN A 173 -18.77 27.09 15.20
CA ASN A 173 -17.47 27.27 14.56
C ASN A 173 -16.99 26.07 13.74
N ILE A 174 -17.52 24.86 13.99
CA ILE A 174 -17.08 23.62 13.36
C ILE A 174 -18.25 22.97 12.62
N LYS A 175 -18.15 22.91 11.29
CA LYS A 175 -19.19 22.35 10.43
C LYS A 175 -19.11 20.82 10.42
N SER A 176 -20.26 20.16 10.41
CA SER A 176 -20.37 18.71 10.17
C SER A 176 -19.90 18.37 8.76
N ALA A 177 -19.52 17.11 8.50
CA ALA A 177 -19.14 16.67 7.16
C ALA A 177 -20.19 16.98 6.10
N ARG A 178 -21.48 16.82 6.46
CA ARG A 178 -22.61 17.14 5.58
C ARG A 178 -22.66 18.63 5.19
N LYS A 179 -22.20 19.53 6.07
CA LYS A 179 -22.17 20.99 5.83
C LYS A 179 -20.85 21.46 5.23
N SER A 180 -19.74 20.84 5.61
CA SER A 180 -18.39 21.20 5.14
C SER A 180 -18.02 20.50 3.85
N ASN A 181 -18.77 19.48 3.42
CA ASN A 181 -18.53 18.70 2.22
C ASN A 181 -17.17 17.98 2.22
N ILE A 182 -16.62 17.71 3.41
CA ILE A 182 -15.37 16.97 3.58
C ILE A 182 -15.58 15.74 4.47
N TRP A 183 -14.92 14.65 4.12
CA TRP A 183 -14.95 13.41 4.87
C TRP A 183 -13.55 12.80 5.01
N CYS A 184 -13.34 12.09 6.11
CA CYS A 184 -12.16 11.25 6.30
C CYS A 184 -12.54 9.80 5.99
N PRO A 185 -11.79 9.08 5.15
CA PRO A 185 -11.91 7.63 5.10
C PRO A 185 -11.52 7.07 6.48
N THR A 186 -12.39 6.29 7.12
CA THR A 186 -12.11 5.70 8.45
C THR A 186 -11.08 4.55 8.42
N GLU A 187 -10.56 4.23 7.23
CA GLU A 187 -9.57 3.18 6.96
C GLU A 187 -8.43 3.70 6.07
N ASN A 188 -7.46 2.84 5.77
CA ASN A 188 -6.33 3.04 4.86
C ASN A 188 -6.72 3.34 3.40
N LEU A 189 -7.92 3.84 3.10
CA LEU A 189 -8.23 4.31 1.75
C LEU A 189 -7.24 5.41 1.38
N THR A 190 -6.77 5.30 0.16
CA THR A 190 -5.81 6.20 -0.46
C THR A 190 -6.44 6.82 -1.70
N SER A 191 -5.70 7.73 -2.33
CA SER A 191 -6.03 8.21 -3.67
C SER A 191 -6.05 7.10 -4.74
N PHE A 192 -5.69 5.85 -4.40
CA PHE A 192 -5.83 4.67 -5.27
C PHE A 192 -7.19 3.98 -5.18
N ASP A 193 -8.00 4.33 -4.19
CA ASP A 193 -9.28 3.68 -3.91
C ASP A 193 -10.45 4.55 -4.36
N LEU A 194 -10.46 5.83 -3.95
CA LEU A 194 -11.49 6.80 -4.32
C LEU A 194 -11.00 7.76 -5.41
N ALA A 195 -11.68 7.77 -6.55
CA ALA A 195 -11.43 8.67 -7.67
C ALA A 195 -12.45 9.82 -7.73
N ILE A 196 -12.07 10.93 -8.37
CA ILE A 196 -13.01 12.03 -8.65
C ILE A 196 -14.14 11.49 -9.54
N GLY A 197 -15.38 11.77 -9.17
CA GLY A 197 -16.58 11.28 -9.85
C GLY A 197 -17.21 10.05 -9.20
N ASP A 198 -16.45 9.28 -8.40
CA ASP A 198 -16.99 8.12 -7.67
C ASP A 198 -18.18 8.53 -6.80
N ARG A 199 -19.12 7.59 -6.62
CA ARG A 199 -20.29 7.76 -5.77
C ARG A 199 -20.02 7.17 -4.39
N ILE A 200 -20.47 7.85 -3.34
CA ILE A 200 -20.48 7.30 -1.98
C ILE A 200 -21.91 7.32 -1.43
N LEU A 201 -22.34 6.18 -0.93
CA LEU A 201 -23.58 5.95 -0.21
C LEU A 201 -23.29 6.00 1.29
N PHE A 202 -23.59 7.14 1.92
CA PHE A 202 -23.55 7.26 3.37
C PHE A 202 -24.86 6.72 3.95
N LEU A 203 -24.73 5.82 4.92
CA LEU A 203 -25.87 5.13 5.53
C LEU A 203 -26.04 5.51 6.99
N LYS A 204 -27.29 5.74 7.39
CA LYS A 204 -27.70 5.89 8.79
C LYS A 204 -28.70 4.83 9.17
N THR A 205 -28.47 4.16 10.29
CA THR A 205 -29.39 3.15 10.82
C THR A 205 -29.79 3.43 12.27
N LYS A 206 -30.92 2.88 12.69
CA LYS A 206 -31.41 2.92 14.09
C LYS A 206 -31.90 1.54 14.56
N GLY A 207 -32.22 1.47 15.85
CA GLY A 207 -32.96 0.36 16.46
C GLY A 207 -32.13 -0.82 16.95
N SER A 208 -30.84 -0.89 16.61
CA SER A 208 -29.91 -1.91 17.14
C SER A 208 -28.48 -1.36 17.18
N SER A 209 -27.66 -1.85 18.10
CA SER A 209 -26.24 -1.48 18.19
C SER A 209 -25.38 -2.31 17.23
N SER A 210 -24.18 -1.82 16.89
CA SER A 210 -23.24 -2.57 16.04
C SER A 210 -22.84 -3.91 16.64
N GLN A 211 -22.69 -3.98 17.97
CA GLN A 211 -22.36 -5.19 18.71
C GLN A 211 -23.49 -6.23 18.64
N ASP A 212 -24.74 -5.79 18.71
CA ASP A 212 -25.90 -6.67 18.61
C ASP A 212 -26.09 -7.20 17.19
N VAL A 213 -25.92 -6.33 16.18
CA VAL A 213 -25.97 -6.74 14.77
C VAL A 213 -24.85 -7.73 14.43
N GLN A 214 -23.69 -7.60 15.08
CA GLN A 214 -22.58 -8.52 14.88
C GLN A 214 -22.84 -9.90 15.50
N ASN A 215 -23.26 -9.95 16.77
CA ASN A 215 -23.32 -11.20 17.55
C ASN A 215 -24.70 -11.85 17.63
N ASN A 216 -25.77 -11.07 17.47
CA ASN A 216 -27.15 -11.48 17.73
C ASN A 216 -28.10 -11.14 16.57
N PHE A 217 -27.57 -11.11 15.33
CA PHE A 217 -28.29 -10.62 14.15
C PHE A 217 -29.73 -11.15 14.03
N GLU A 218 -29.94 -12.48 14.14
CA GLU A 218 -31.26 -13.09 14.00
C GLU A 218 -32.31 -12.57 14.99
N LYS A 219 -31.89 -12.10 16.17
CA LYS A 219 -32.79 -11.54 17.20
C LYS A 219 -33.11 -10.07 16.96
N VAL A 220 -32.27 -9.36 16.19
CA VAL A 220 -32.34 -7.90 16.01
C VAL A 220 -32.62 -7.47 14.57
N LYS A 221 -32.62 -8.41 13.61
CA LYS A 221 -32.77 -8.13 12.18
C LYS A 221 -34.02 -7.32 11.83
N ASP A 222 -35.12 -7.53 12.57
CA ASP A 222 -36.39 -6.84 12.34
C ASP A 222 -36.52 -5.50 13.09
N LYS A 223 -35.55 -5.20 13.96
CA LYS A 223 -35.44 -3.92 14.69
C LYS A 223 -34.42 -2.98 14.06
N TRP A 224 -33.53 -3.52 13.22
CA TRP A 224 -32.48 -2.74 12.58
C TRP A 224 -33.01 -2.10 11.29
N ILE A 225 -33.07 -0.76 11.30
CA ILE A 225 -33.77 0.03 10.28
C ILE A 225 -32.78 0.98 9.59
N LEU A 226 -32.78 1.00 8.25
CA LEU A 226 -32.14 2.05 7.46
C LEU A 226 -33.00 3.30 7.49
N THR A 227 -32.48 4.37 8.09
CA THR A 227 -33.20 5.63 8.30
C THR A 227 -32.89 6.70 7.26
N GLU A 228 -31.65 6.72 6.79
CA GLU A 228 -31.19 7.74 5.84
C GLU A 228 -30.14 7.13 4.92
N LEU A 229 -30.22 7.52 3.65
CA LEU A 229 -29.23 7.27 2.62
C LEU A 229 -28.84 8.62 1.99
N VAL A 230 -27.56 8.99 2.08
CA VAL A 230 -27.02 10.19 1.43
C VAL A 230 -26.08 9.75 0.31
N ILE A 231 -26.48 10.03 -0.93
CA ILE A 231 -25.67 9.78 -2.14
C ILE A 231 -24.82 11.00 -2.43
N THR A 232 -23.52 10.80 -2.56
CA THR A 232 -22.54 11.87 -2.82
C THR A 232 -21.66 11.54 -4.02
N GLU A 233 -21.00 12.57 -4.56
CA GLU A 233 -19.96 12.48 -5.60
C GLU A 233 -18.63 12.94 -5.02
N VAL A 234 -17.56 12.17 -5.21
CA VAL A 234 -16.20 12.57 -4.85
C VAL A 234 -15.73 13.72 -5.76
N ARG A 235 -15.26 14.82 -5.16
CA ARG A 235 -14.81 16.04 -5.84
C ARG A 235 -13.30 16.23 -5.82
N SER A 236 -12.61 15.64 -4.85
CA SER A 236 -11.15 15.66 -4.76
C SER A 236 -10.59 14.26 -4.57
N LYS A 237 -9.34 14.06 -4.95
CA LYS A 237 -8.57 12.91 -4.48
C LYS A 237 -8.43 12.98 -2.95
N ILE A 238 -8.22 11.83 -2.31
CA ILE A 238 -7.79 11.79 -0.92
C ILE A 238 -6.40 12.44 -0.81
N ARG A 239 -6.28 13.40 0.11
CA ARG A 239 -5.05 14.11 0.45
C ARG A 239 -4.74 13.95 1.93
N SER A 240 -3.52 14.28 2.33
CA SER A 240 -3.24 14.45 3.76
C SER A 240 -4.03 15.66 4.30
N ARG A 241 -4.36 15.63 5.58
CA ARG A 241 -5.03 16.73 6.27
C ARG A 241 -4.24 18.03 6.18
N LEU A 242 -2.92 17.95 6.42
CA LEU A 242 -2.02 19.11 6.33
C LEU A 242 -2.05 19.74 4.94
N GLU A 243 -1.95 18.91 3.89
CA GLU A 243 -2.04 19.36 2.50
C GLU A 243 -3.39 20.03 2.21
N TYR A 244 -4.50 19.43 2.67
CA TYR A 244 -5.83 20.01 2.52
C TYR A 244 -5.94 21.39 3.22
N LEU A 245 -5.45 21.51 4.45
CA LEU A 245 -5.49 22.75 5.22
C LEU A 245 -4.66 23.85 4.54
N GLN A 246 -3.46 23.53 4.06
CA GLN A 246 -2.59 24.46 3.34
C GLN A 246 -3.23 24.95 2.04
N LEU A 247 -3.78 24.04 1.22
CA LEU A 247 -4.44 24.41 -0.04
C LEU A 247 -5.66 25.33 0.17
N ASN A 248 -6.31 25.23 1.32
CA ASN A 248 -7.47 26.03 1.68
C ASN A 248 -7.14 27.25 2.56
N ASN A 249 -5.85 27.56 2.77
CA ASN A 249 -5.39 28.65 3.64
C ASN A 249 -5.96 28.58 5.07
N LEU A 250 -6.09 27.38 5.62
CA LEU A 250 -6.55 27.12 6.98
C LEU A 250 -5.36 26.91 7.92
N ASN A 251 -5.58 27.13 9.23
CA ASN A 251 -4.57 26.83 10.25
C ASN A 251 -4.22 25.32 10.20
N PRO A 252 -2.92 24.94 10.15
CA PRO A 252 -2.48 23.54 10.20
C PRO A 252 -3.03 22.73 11.37
N ASP A 253 -3.33 23.39 12.48
CA ASP A 253 -3.90 22.80 13.69
C ASP A 253 -5.42 22.97 13.77
N ALA A 254 -6.08 23.41 12.71
CA ALA A 254 -7.53 23.60 12.71
C ALA A 254 -8.25 22.27 12.91
N GLN A 255 -9.25 22.28 13.80
CA GLN A 255 -10.19 21.18 13.98
C GLN A 255 -11.20 21.16 12.81
N LEU A 256 -11.32 20.02 12.11
CA LEU A 256 -12.20 19.90 10.94
C LEU A 256 -13.60 19.40 11.30
N TRP A 257 -13.76 18.60 12.36
CA TRP A 257 -15.06 18.09 12.81
C TRP A 257 -15.17 18.08 14.34
N VAL A 258 -16.40 18.07 14.87
CA VAL A 258 -16.67 18.23 16.31
C VAL A 258 -16.08 17.09 17.14
N THR A 259 -16.13 15.86 16.66
CA THR A 259 -15.62 14.69 17.41
C THR A 259 -14.20 14.28 17.00
N ASP A 260 -13.45 15.19 16.38
CA ASP A 260 -12.06 15.01 15.93
C ASP A 260 -11.13 14.83 17.14
N PRO A 261 -10.67 13.60 17.43
CA PRO A 261 -9.84 13.38 18.60
C PRO A 261 -8.39 13.76 18.27
N PHE A 262 -7.82 14.59 19.13
CA PHE A 262 -6.41 14.96 19.10
C PHE A 262 -5.68 14.18 20.20
N GLU A 263 -4.85 13.23 19.81
CA GLU A 263 -4.14 12.34 20.72
C GLU A 263 -2.65 12.32 20.37
N ASN A 264 -1.77 12.39 21.38
CA ASN A 264 -0.31 12.34 21.20
C ASN A 264 0.25 13.38 20.20
N GLY A 265 -0.35 14.58 20.13
CA GLY A 265 0.10 15.65 19.25
C GLY A 265 -0.32 15.50 17.78
N MET A 266 -1.21 14.56 17.46
CA MET A 266 -1.71 14.35 16.09
C MET A 266 -3.23 14.20 16.08
N TRP A 267 -3.85 14.70 15.00
CA TRP A 267 -5.25 14.41 14.70
C TRP A 267 -5.39 12.94 14.30
N ARG A 268 -6.36 12.23 14.87
CA ARG A 268 -6.63 10.81 14.51
C ARG A 268 -6.94 10.63 13.02
N TRP A 269 -7.54 11.63 12.40
CA TRP A 269 -7.92 11.63 10.99
C TRP A 269 -6.96 12.51 10.20
N ASP A 270 -5.95 11.86 9.61
CA ASP A 270 -4.83 12.47 8.90
C ASP A 270 -5.08 12.62 7.39
N ARG A 271 -6.26 12.21 6.90
CA ARG A 271 -6.63 12.25 5.48
C ARG A 271 -8.01 12.83 5.26
N VAL A 272 -8.17 13.54 4.14
CA VAL A 272 -9.42 14.21 3.80
C VAL A 272 -9.68 14.11 2.30
N PHE A 273 -10.94 13.95 1.92
CA PHE A 273 -11.42 14.24 0.57
C PHE A 273 -12.69 15.08 0.61
N GLU A 274 -12.91 15.83 -0.46
CA GLU A 274 -14.11 16.62 -0.68
C GLU A 274 -15.14 15.81 -1.47
N PHE A 275 -16.41 15.99 -1.12
CA PHE A 275 -17.53 15.39 -1.82
C PHE A 275 -18.64 16.41 -2.06
N LYS A 276 -19.59 16.07 -2.93
CA LYS A 276 -20.81 16.85 -3.14
C LYS A 276 -22.02 15.96 -2.90
N ILE A 277 -22.95 16.39 -2.05
CA ILE A 277 -24.23 15.70 -1.89
C ILE A 277 -25.03 15.82 -3.19
N ILE A 278 -25.46 14.69 -3.72
CA ILE A 278 -26.32 14.61 -4.91
C ILE A 278 -27.76 14.48 -4.48
N LYS A 279 -28.04 13.56 -3.56
CA LYS A 279 -29.39 13.24 -3.13
C LYS A 279 -29.40 12.66 -1.72
N THR A 280 -30.45 12.97 -0.97
CA THR A 280 -30.74 12.36 0.32
C THR A 280 -32.10 11.66 0.23
N TYR A 281 -32.17 10.45 0.73
CA TYR A 281 -33.40 9.70 0.92
C TYR A 281 -33.60 9.46 2.42
N GLN A 282 -34.76 9.83 2.93
CA GLN A 282 -35.23 9.36 4.22
C GLN A 282 -35.98 8.06 3.99
N SER A 283 -35.73 7.06 4.82
CA SER A 283 -36.37 5.76 4.73
C SER A 283 -36.69 5.23 6.12
N ASP A 284 -37.59 4.26 6.22
CA ASP A 284 -37.77 3.45 7.43
C ASP A 284 -37.82 1.98 7.00
N ILE A 285 -36.77 1.54 6.31
CA ILE A 285 -36.71 0.20 5.75
C ILE A 285 -36.03 -0.73 6.76
N ILE A 286 -36.73 -1.78 7.14
CA ILE A 286 -36.15 -2.85 7.95
C ILE A 286 -35.07 -3.56 7.11
N ILE A 287 -33.85 -3.63 7.64
CA ILE A 287 -32.68 -4.15 6.91
C ILE A 287 -32.88 -5.62 6.51
N SER A 288 -33.61 -6.41 7.29
CA SER A 288 -33.92 -7.81 6.99
C SER A 288 -34.63 -7.99 5.63
N ASN A 289 -35.35 -6.97 5.14
CA ASN A 289 -36.00 -7.00 3.83
C ASN A 289 -35.00 -7.12 2.66
N PHE A 290 -33.75 -6.69 2.85
CA PHE A 290 -32.71 -6.78 1.82
C PHE A 290 -32.04 -8.16 1.77
N ILE A 291 -32.15 -9.01 2.81
CA ILE A 291 -31.43 -10.30 2.89
C ILE A 291 -31.69 -11.17 1.65
N ASN A 292 -32.95 -11.24 1.23
CA ASN A 292 -33.38 -12.09 0.11
C ASN A 292 -33.45 -11.33 -1.22
N LYS A 293 -33.59 -9.99 -1.18
CA LYS A 293 -33.80 -9.15 -2.37
C LYS A 293 -32.49 -8.57 -2.93
N SER A 294 -31.53 -8.27 -2.07
CA SER A 294 -30.23 -7.71 -2.43
C SER A 294 -29.18 -8.14 -1.40
N LYS A 295 -28.81 -9.43 -1.43
CA LYS A 295 -27.90 -10.04 -0.45
C LYS A 295 -26.54 -9.34 -0.38
N GLY A 296 -25.96 -8.99 -1.53
CA GLY A 296 -24.66 -8.31 -1.61
C GLY A 296 -24.69 -6.94 -0.95
N PHE A 297 -25.76 -6.17 -1.16
CA PHE A 297 -25.94 -4.87 -0.51
C PHE A 297 -26.18 -5.02 1.00
N PHE A 298 -27.01 -5.99 1.42
CA PHE A 298 -27.21 -6.30 2.84
C PHE A 298 -25.87 -6.61 3.54
N GLU A 299 -25.04 -7.46 2.94
CA GLU A 299 -23.70 -7.77 3.46
C GLU A 299 -22.84 -6.51 3.55
N ALA A 300 -22.92 -5.62 2.57
CA ALA A 300 -22.17 -4.36 2.58
C ALA A 300 -22.59 -3.46 3.73
N ILE A 301 -23.90 -3.26 3.95
CA ILE A 301 -24.42 -2.46 5.08
C ILE A 301 -23.93 -3.04 6.41
N ARG A 302 -24.03 -4.36 6.58
CA ARG A 302 -23.61 -5.05 7.82
C ARG A 302 -22.12 -4.87 8.07
N GLU A 303 -21.31 -5.00 7.04
CA GLU A 303 -19.86 -4.83 7.14
C GLU A 303 -19.47 -3.41 7.53
N VAL A 304 -20.00 -2.40 6.83
CA VAL A 304 -19.68 -1.00 7.13
C VAL A 304 -20.19 -0.57 8.50
N TYR A 305 -21.33 -1.11 8.95
CA TYR A 305 -21.92 -0.77 10.24
C TYR A 305 -21.18 -1.42 11.41
N CYS A 306 -20.92 -2.72 11.35
CA CYS A 306 -20.28 -3.47 12.43
C CYS A 306 -18.81 -3.10 12.58
N PHE A 307 -18.09 -2.90 11.47
CA PHE A 307 -16.65 -2.73 11.47
C PHE A 307 -16.18 -1.29 11.19
N ARG A 308 -17.10 -0.36 10.91
CA ARG A 308 -16.80 1.04 10.58
C ARG A 308 -15.85 1.18 9.38
N LYS A 309 -15.99 0.25 8.44
CA LYS A 309 -15.19 0.14 7.21
C LYS A 309 -15.87 0.81 6.02
N SER A 310 -15.10 1.02 4.97
CA SER A 310 -15.64 1.41 3.66
C SER A 310 -15.67 0.19 2.74
N ARG A 311 -16.71 0.06 1.91
CA ARG A 311 -16.83 -1.06 0.96
C ARG A 311 -17.18 -0.59 -0.43
N GLU A 312 -16.44 -1.05 -1.44
CA GLU A 312 -16.82 -0.91 -2.85
C GLU A 312 -17.99 -1.87 -3.17
N LEU A 313 -19.03 -1.36 -3.80
CA LEU A 313 -20.11 -2.17 -4.37
C LEU A 313 -19.81 -2.50 -5.82
N LYS A 314 -20.12 -3.74 -6.20
CA LYS A 314 -20.21 -4.11 -7.61
C LYS A 314 -21.43 -3.41 -8.23
N LEU A 315 -21.35 -3.11 -9.52
CA LEU A 315 -22.43 -2.42 -10.25
C LEU A 315 -23.79 -3.13 -10.13
N ASN A 316 -23.79 -4.48 -10.16
CA ASN A 316 -25.00 -5.26 -10.01
C ASN A 316 -25.60 -5.13 -8.60
N GLU A 317 -24.77 -5.14 -7.55
CA GLU A 317 -25.23 -4.94 -6.16
C GLU A 317 -25.86 -3.55 -5.98
N TYR A 318 -25.28 -2.54 -6.64
CA TYR A 318 -25.82 -1.18 -6.63
C TYR A 318 -27.16 -1.06 -7.37
N ARG A 319 -27.29 -1.71 -8.55
CA ARG A 319 -28.55 -1.74 -9.32
C ARG A 319 -29.65 -2.45 -8.54
N ASP A 320 -29.37 -3.65 -8.05
CA ASP A 320 -30.32 -4.43 -7.24
C ASP A 320 -30.79 -3.62 -6.03
N PHE A 321 -29.89 -2.88 -5.39
CA PHE A 321 -30.25 -2.00 -4.29
C PHE A 321 -31.21 -0.88 -4.74
N LEU A 322 -30.88 -0.14 -5.79
CA LEU A 322 -31.71 0.97 -6.27
C LEU A 322 -33.11 0.51 -6.69
N GLU A 323 -33.22 -0.64 -7.36
CA GLU A 323 -34.49 -1.23 -7.79
C GLU A 323 -35.37 -1.72 -6.62
N ASN A 324 -34.77 -2.02 -5.47
CA ASN A 324 -35.50 -2.45 -4.28
C ASN A 324 -35.73 -1.32 -3.26
N LEU A 325 -35.09 -0.16 -3.46
CA LEU A 325 -35.25 1.04 -2.63
C LEU A 325 -36.34 1.97 -3.17
N LEU A 326 -36.47 2.06 -4.50
CA LEU A 326 -37.52 2.78 -5.24
C LEU A 326 -38.70 1.85 -5.54
#